data_AF-A0A3S1RXJ4-F1
#
_entry.id   AF-A0A3S1RXJ4-F1
#
_cell.length_a   1.000
_cell.length_b   1.000
_cell.length_c   1.000
_cell.angle_alpha   90.00
_cell.angle_beta   90.00
_cell.angle_gamma   90.00
#
_symmetry.space_group_name_H-M   'P 1'
#
loop_
_entity.id
_entity.type
_entity.pdbx_description
1 polymer ?
#
loop_
_entity_poly.entity_id
_entity_poly.type
_entity_poly.pdbx_seq_one_letter_code
_entity_poly.pdbx_strand_id
1 'polypeptide(L)' 'LKHGAPVEVLHARHDLDPDAYAGQAVGWVEAGAGIVGGCCEVGPPHIATLRDRLEQAGYEISGVA' A
#
# COMPACT_ATOMS: atom_id res chain seq x y z
N LEU A 1 -11.20 -13.89 19.71
CA LEU A 1 -10.53 -14.34 18.46
C LEU A 1 -9.48 -15.37 18.83
N LYS A 2 -9.45 -16.54 18.17
CA LYS A 2 -8.40 -17.56 18.37
C LYS A 2 -7.20 -17.16 17.51
N HIS A 3 -6.04 -16.97 18.12
CA HIS A 3 -4.83 -16.52 17.43
C HIS A 3 -4.26 -17.68 16.60
N GLY A 4 -3.86 -17.41 15.34
CA GLY A 4 -3.13 -18.37 14.49
C GLY A 4 -3.95 -19.16 13.45
N ALA A 5 -5.14 -18.70 13.05
CA ALA A 5 -5.80 -19.28 11.88
C ALA A 5 -4.99 -18.98 10.60
N PRO A 6 -4.86 -19.93 9.66
CA PRO A 6 -4.10 -19.71 8.44
C PRO A 6 -4.76 -18.66 7.54
N VAL A 7 -3.96 -18.01 6.69
CA VAL A 7 -4.42 -16.97 5.75
C VAL A 7 -5.54 -17.49 4.83
N GLU A 8 -5.56 -18.80 4.58
CA GLU A 8 -6.60 -19.55 3.85
C GLU A 8 -8.03 -19.31 4.35
N VAL A 9 -8.18 -19.02 5.65
CA VAL A 9 -9.49 -18.85 6.31
C VAL A 9 -9.93 -17.38 6.33
N LEU A 10 -9.09 -16.48 5.79
CA LEU A 10 -9.40 -15.07 5.62
C LEU A 10 -9.99 -14.87 4.21
N HIS A 11 -11.12 -14.18 4.13
CA HIS A 11 -11.66 -13.75 2.84
C HIS A 11 -10.82 -12.59 2.33
N ALA A 12 -10.39 -12.68 1.07
CA ALA A 12 -9.70 -11.59 0.42
C ALA A 12 -10.56 -10.32 0.44
N ARG A 13 -9.97 -9.21 0.83
CA ARG A 13 -10.63 -7.90 0.81
C ARG A 13 -10.67 -7.38 -0.62
N HIS A 14 -11.88 -7.17 -1.14
CA HIS A 14 -12.08 -6.62 -2.49
C HIS A 14 -11.99 -5.09 -2.55
N ASP A 15 -11.88 -4.41 -1.40
CA ASP A 15 -11.83 -2.96 -1.27
C ASP A 15 -10.41 -2.40 -1.21
N LEU A 16 -9.41 -3.24 -1.47
CA LEU A 16 -7.98 -2.88 -1.46
C LEU A 16 -7.37 -3.05 -2.85
N ASP A 17 -7.97 -2.44 -3.87
CA ASP A 17 -7.34 -2.35 -5.18
C ASP A 17 -6.15 -1.35 -5.17
N PRO A 18 -5.26 -1.38 -6.18
CA PRO A 18 -4.09 -0.51 -6.24
C PRO A 18 -4.41 0.98 -6.11
N ASP A 19 -5.50 1.45 -6.71
CA ASP A 19 -5.88 2.85 -6.71
C ASP A 19 -6.46 3.29 -5.36
N ALA A 20 -7.29 2.45 -4.74
CA ALA A 20 -7.85 2.70 -3.42
C ALA A 20 -6.76 2.73 -2.35
N TYR A 21 -5.79 1.81 -2.42
CA TYR A 21 -4.64 1.79 -1.52
C TYR A 21 -3.75 3.03 -1.70
N ALA A 22 -3.39 3.36 -2.94
CA ALA A 22 -2.52 4.49 -3.22
C ALA A 22 -3.12 5.82 -2.74
N GLY A 23 -4.45 5.98 -2.80
CA GLY A 23 -5.13 7.19 -2.32
C GLY A 23 -5.01 7.38 -0.81
N GLN A 24 -5.18 6.29 -0.05
CA GLN A 24 -4.99 6.31 1.40
C GLN A 24 -3.52 6.55 1.78
N ALA A 25 -2.61 5.88 1.08
CA ALA A 25 -1.18 5.96 1.31
C ALA A 25 -0.61 7.37 1.07
N VAL A 26 -1.06 8.08 0.03
CA VAL A 26 -0.69 9.49 -0.21
C VAL A 26 -1.08 10.35 0.99
N GLY A 27 -2.28 10.18 1.54
CA GLY A 27 -2.71 10.89 2.75
C GLY A 27 -1.83 10.61 3.97
N TRP A 28 -1.27 9.40 4.09
CA TRP A 28 -0.29 9.10 5.15
C TRP A 28 1.02 9.86 4.95
N VAL A 29 1.52 9.94 3.71
CA VAL A 29 2.74 10.69 3.38
C VAL A 29 2.54 12.18 3.65
N GLU A 30 1.39 12.75 3.26
CA GLU A 30 1.01 14.13 3.58
C GLU A 30 0.97 14.39 5.09
N ALA A 31 0.55 13.40 5.88
CA ALA A 31 0.57 13.45 7.34
C ALA A 31 1.97 13.24 7.96
N GLY A 32 3.01 13.04 7.16
CA GLY A 32 4.40 12.91 7.60
C GLY A 32 4.94 11.48 7.64
N ALA A 33 4.25 10.49 7.06
CA ALA A 33 4.81 9.14 6.93
C ALA A 33 6.02 9.14 5.98
N GLY A 34 7.18 8.71 6.49
CA GLY A 34 8.43 8.60 5.71
C GLY A 34 8.67 7.23 5.06
N ILE A 35 7.89 6.21 5.41
CA ILE A 35 7.99 4.85 4.86
C ILE A 35 6.58 4.32 4.63
N VAL A 36 6.28 3.93 3.39
CA VAL A 36 5.03 3.28 3.02
C VAL A 36 5.32 2.07 2.14
N GLY A 37 4.71 0.94 2.45
CA GLY A 37 4.90 -0.33 1.76
C GLY A 37 3.74 -1.28 2.01
N GLY A 38 3.84 -2.50 1.48
CA GLY A 38 2.75 -3.48 1.49
C GLY A 38 2.87 -4.57 2.56
N CYS A 39 1.74 -5.19 2.88
CA CYS A 39 1.66 -6.44 3.65
C CYS A 39 0.80 -7.45 2.84
N CYS A 40 0.01 -8.29 3.51
CA CYS A 40 -0.94 -9.17 2.83
C CYS A 40 -1.88 -8.31 1.95
N GLU A 41 -2.06 -8.72 0.68
CA GLU A 41 -2.93 -8.09 -0.32
C GLU A 41 -2.43 -6.77 -0.95
N VAL A 42 -1.36 -6.17 -0.43
CA VAL A 42 -0.69 -5.02 -1.06
C VAL A 42 0.56 -5.52 -1.79
N GLY A 43 0.36 -5.98 -3.01
CA GLY A 43 1.39 -6.60 -3.84
C GLY A 43 2.14 -5.62 -4.74
N PRO A 44 2.98 -6.14 -5.67
CA PRO A 44 3.70 -5.32 -6.65
C PRO A 44 2.83 -4.32 -7.43
N PRO A 45 1.58 -4.66 -7.87
CA PRO A 45 0.71 -3.69 -8.55
C PRO A 45 0.39 -2.47 -7.68
N HIS A 46 0.09 -2.69 -6.39
CA HIS A 46 -0.20 -1.61 -5.45
C HIS A 46 0.99 -0.70 -5.23
N ILE A 47 2.18 -1.27 -5.07
CA ILE A 47 3.41 -0.50 -4.89
C ILE A 47 3.75 0.30 -6.15
N ALA A 48 3.53 -0.27 -7.34
CA ALA A 48 3.71 0.45 -8.61
C ALA A 48 2.76 1.65 -8.71
N THR A 49 1.45 1.45 -8.47
CA THR A 49 0.46 2.54 -8.49
C THR A 49 0.77 3.61 -7.42
N LEU A 50 1.18 3.20 -6.22
CA LEU A 50 1.58 4.12 -5.17
C LEU A 50 2.80 4.96 -5.59
N ARG A 51 3.85 4.33 -6.14
CA ARG A 51 5.03 5.03 -6.64
C ARG A 51 4.63 6.07 -7.68
N ASP A 52 3.85 5.68 -8.68
CA ASP A 52 3.45 6.56 -9.77
C ASP A 52 2.64 7.77 -9.23
N ARG A 53 1.77 7.56 -8.23
CA ARG A 53 1.04 8.66 -7.58
C ARG A 53 1.93 9.60 -6.76
N LEU A 54 2.89 9.04 -6.03
CA LEU A 54 3.84 9.84 -5.24
C LEU A 54 4.75 10.68 -6.13
N GLU A 55 5.22 10.13 -7.25
CA GLU A 55 5.99 10.86 -8.26
C GLU A 55 5.16 11.99 -8.89
N GLN A 56 3.89 11.72 -9.24
CA GLN A 56 2.98 12.74 -9.76
C GLN A 56 2.67 13.84 -8.75
N ALA A 57 2.66 13.50 -7.45
CA ALA A 57 2.50 14.46 -6.36
C ALA A 57 3.81 15.20 -6.01
N GLY A 58 4.93 14.88 -6.66
CA GLY A 58 6.22 15.56 -6.51
C GLY A 58 7.07 15.07 -5.33
N TYR A 59 6.78 13.90 -4.77
CA TYR A 59 7.61 13.30 -3.73
C TYR A 59 8.84 12.61 -4.32
N GLU A 60 10.01 12.81 -3.70
CA GLU A 60 11.19 12.00 -4.00
C GLU A 60 11.11 10.65 -3.27
N ILE A 61 11.24 9.57 -4.04
CA ILE A 61 11.19 8.20 -3.53
C ILE A 61 12.62 7.68 -3.43
N SER A 62 13.01 7.25 -2.23
CA SER A 62 14.33 6.65 -2.00
C SER A 62 14.31 5.13 -2.20
N GLY A 63 15.44 4.56 -2.64
CA GLY A 63 15.64 3.10 -2.66
C GLY A 63 15.21 2.38 -3.94
N VAL A 64 14.93 3.09 -5.03
CA VAL A 64 14.74 2.48 -6.36
C VAL A 64 16.12 2.28 -7.01
N ALA A 65 16.54 1.03 -7.16
CA ALA A 65 17.66 0.60 -7.98
C ALA A 65 17.16 -0.33 -9.08
#